data_AF-A0A2T2VDP1-F1
#
_entry.id   AF-A0A2T2VDP1-F1
#
_cell.length_a   1.000
_cell.length_b   1.000
_cell.length_c   1.000
_cell.angle_alpha   90.00
_cell.angle_beta   90.00
_cell.angle_gamma   90.00
#
_symmetry.space_group_name_H-M   'P 1'
#
loop_
_entity.id
_entity.type
_entity.pdbx_description
1 polymer ?
#
loop_
_entity_poly.entity_id
_entity_poly.type
_entity_poly.pdbx_seq_one_letter_code
_entity_poly.pdbx_strand_id
1 'polypeptide(L)' 'EDLEGEGVRVRSGDGSPSARGVRVKENIDGVVETVAGARLASKVAQLKPLAVMHG' A
#
# COMPACT_ATOMS: atom_id res chain seq x y z
N GLU A 1 -5.60 -4.89 -7.41
CA GLU A 1 -6.93 -4.24 -7.35
C GLU A 1 -6.77 -2.72 -7.36
N ASP A 2 -7.75 -2.01 -7.91
CA ASP A 2 -7.79 -0.54 -7.96
C ASP A 2 -8.28 0.01 -6.61
N LEU A 3 -7.46 0.85 -5.98
CA LEU A 3 -7.70 1.41 -4.64
C LEU A 3 -9.03 2.18 -4.51
N GLU A 4 -9.47 2.81 -5.59
CA GLU A 4 -10.72 3.58 -5.60
C GLU A 4 -11.95 2.67 -5.44
N GLY A 5 -11.90 1.42 -5.91
CA GLY A 5 -12.96 0.42 -5.73
C GLY A 5 -13.14 -0.04 -4.27
N GLU A 6 -12.12 0.17 -3.43
CA GLU A 6 -12.15 -0.12 -1.99
C GLU A 6 -12.46 1.11 -1.12
N GLY A 7 -12.82 2.24 -1.74
CA GLY A 7 -13.13 3.49 -1.06
C GLY A 7 -11.91 4.32 -0.67
N VAL A 8 -10.73 4.00 -1.21
CA VAL A 8 -9.49 4.76 -0.97
C VAL A 8 -9.32 5.79 -2.08
N ARG A 9 -9.29 7.08 -1.70
CA ARG A 9 -9.14 8.17 -2.68
C ARG A 9 -7.69 8.31 -3.14
N VAL A 10 -7.45 8.30 -4.45
CA VAL A 10 -6.10 8.48 -5.02
C VAL A 10 -6.04 9.82 -5.76
N ARG A 11 -4.98 10.61 -5.52
CA ARG A 11 -4.68 11.81 -6.32
C ARG A 11 -3.23 11.81 -6.80
N SER A 12 -3.06 12.06 -8.08
CA SER A 12 -1.77 12.20 -8.75
C SER A 12 -1.42 13.68 -8.95
N GLY A 13 -0.15 14.04 -8.84
CA GLY A 13 0.34 15.37 -9.23
C GLY A 13 0.36 15.55 -10.76
N ASP A 14 0.05 16.76 -11.23
CA ASP A 14 0.17 17.16 -12.64
C ASP A 14 1.64 17.02 -13.11
N GLY A 15 1.88 16.16 -14.11
CA GLY A 15 3.19 15.99 -14.74
C GLY A 15 3.83 14.60 -14.61
N SER A 16 3.18 13.63 -13.95
CA SER A 16 3.69 12.25 -13.87
C SER A 16 3.24 11.41 -15.07
N PRO A 17 4.13 11.05 -16.02
CA PRO A 17 3.80 10.14 -17.12
C PRO A 17 3.54 8.71 -16.63
N SER A 18 3.78 8.44 -15.34
CA SER A 18 3.38 7.23 -14.62
C SER A 18 1.97 7.35 -14.04
N ALA A 19 0.97 7.66 -14.87
CA ALA A 19 -0.44 7.44 -14.53
C ALA A 19 -0.79 5.93 -14.52
N ARG A 20 0.18 5.05 -14.23
CA ARG A 20 -0.07 3.66 -13.86
C ARG A 20 -0.52 3.76 -12.41
N GLY A 21 -1.84 3.77 -12.21
CA GLY A 21 -2.48 4.01 -10.91
C GLY A 21 -1.81 3.27 -9.74
N VAL A 22 -1.95 3.82 -8.55
CA VAL A 22 -1.44 3.19 -7.33
C VAL A 22 -2.09 1.82 -7.19
N ARG A 23 -1.29 0.76 -7.35
CA ARG A 23 -1.74 -0.62 -7.22
C ARG A 23 -1.39 -1.14 -5.85
N VAL A 24 -2.35 -1.80 -5.21
CA VAL A 24 -2.08 -2.62 -4.03
C VAL A 24 -1.12 -3.73 -4.45
N LYS A 25 0.00 -3.83 -3.73
CA LYS A 25 0.90 -4.97 -3.87
C LYS A 25 0.29 -6.15 -3.12
N GLU A 26 0.15 -7.27 -3.82
CA GLU A 26 -0.37 -8.50 -3.25
C GLU A 26 0.57 -9.02 -2.16
N ASN A 27 0.01 -9.62 -1.11
CA ASN A 27 0.72 -10.43 -0.11
C ASN A 27 1.77 -9.68 0.75
N ILE A 28 1.53 -8.41 1.11
CA ILE A 28 2.36 -7.71 2.09
C ILE A 28 2.29 -8.40 3.47
N ASP A 29 1.13 -8.94 3.85
CA ASP A 29 0.98 -9.62 5.15
C ASP A 29 1.90 -10.83 5.29
N GLY A 30 2.07 -11.64 4.25
CA GLY A 30 2.99 -12.78 4.28
C GLY A 30 4.46 -12.38 4.44
N VAL A 31 4.85 -11.22 3.89
CA VAL A 31 6.19 -10.64 4.12
C VAL A 31 6.36 -10.27 5.59
N VAL A 32 5.39 -9.56 6.17
CA VAL A 32 5.48 -9.14 7.58
C VAL A 32 5.46 -10.35 8.52
N GLU A 33 4.66 -11.39 8.24
CA GLU A 33 4.67 -12.64 9.01
C GLU A 33 6.03 -13.34 8.95
N THR A 34 6.65 -13.39 7.76
CA THR A 34 7.96 -14.03 7.58
C THR A 34 9.04 -13.32 8.41
N VAL A 35 9.07 -12.00 8.37
CA VAL A 35 10.05 -11.18 9.11
C VAL A 35 9.81 -11.26 10.63
N ALA A 36 8.55 -11.29 11.05
CA ALA A 36 8.19 -11.46 12.46
C ALA A 36 8.56 -12.86 12.98
N GLY A 37 8.29 -13.91 12.21
CA GLY A 37 8.66 -15.29 12.54
C GLY A 37 10.17 -15.49 12.62
N ALA A 38 10.93 -14.81 11.75
CA ALA A 38 12.40 -14.79 11.79
C ALA A 38 12.99 -13.93 12.91
N ARG A 39 12.16 -13.25 13.72
CA ARG A 39 12.56 -12.33 14.80
C ARG A 39 13.47 -11.17 14.34
N LEU A 40 13.36 -10.78 13.07
CA LEU A 40 14.11 -9.66 12.50
C LEU A 40 13.44 -8.31 12.82
N ALA A 41 12.12 -8.32 12.98
CA ALA A 41 11.32 -7.18 13.44
C ALA A 41 10.07 -7.69 14.18
N SER A 42 9.46 -6.83 15.00
CA SER A 42 8.21 -7.14 15.70
C SER A 42 7.04 -6.37 15.10
N LYS A 43 5.88 -7.03 14.96
CA LYS A 43 4.64 -6.37 14.57
C LYS A 43 4.16 -5.45 15.69
N VAL A 44 3.78 -4.23 15.32
CA VAL A 44 3.26 -3.22 16.26
C VAL A 44 1.79 -2.92 15.96
N ALA A 45 1.50 -2.54 14.71
CA ALA A 45 0.14 -2.26 14.26
C ALA A 45 0.03 -2.51 12.75
N GLN A 46 -1.19 -2.76 12.27
CA GLN A 46 -1.54 -2.80 10.86
C GLN A 46 -2.44 -1.59 10.55
N LEU A 47 -2.18 -0.90 9.44
CA LEU A 47 -2.90 0.31 9.04
C LEU A 47 -3.67 0.06 7.74
N LYS A 48 -4.88 0.64 7.65
CA LYS A 48 -5.67 0.67 6.42
C LYS A 48 -5.67 2.09 5.83
N PRO A 49 -5.30 2.28 4.56
CA PRO A 49 -5.27 3.61 3.96
C PRO A 49 -6.69 4.16 3.76
N LEU A 50 -6.84 5.48 3.93
CA LEU A 50 -8.07 6.22 3.61
C LEU A 50 -7.92 7.05 2.32
N ALA A 51 -6.70 7.53 2.06
CA ALA A 51 -6.35 8.26 0.85
C ALA A 51 -4.87 8.08 0.52
N VAL A 52 -4.52 8.25 -0.76
CA VAL A 52 -3.16 8.24 -1.28
C VAL A 52 -2.94 9.47 -2.14
N MET A 53 -1.89 10.24 -1.82
CA MET A 53 -1.39 11.32 -2.65
C MET A 53 -0.04 10.86 -3.20
N HIS A 54 0.15 10.88 -4.51
CA HIS A 54 1.41 10.51 -5.14
C HIS A 54 1.84 11.51 -6.21
N GLY A 55 3.15 11.65 -6.38
CA GLY A 55 3.77 12.40 -7.47
C GLY A 55 4.03 11.54 -8.70
#